data_AF-A0A6G3MG22-F1
#
_entry.id   AF-A0A6G3MG22-F1
#
_cell.length_a   1.000
_cell.length_b   1.000
_cell.length_c   1.000
_cell.angle_alpha   90.00
_cell.angle_beta   90.00
_cell.angle_gamma   90.00
#
_symmetry.space_group_name_H-M   'P 1'
#
loop_
_entity.id
_entity.type
_entity.pdbx_description
1 polymer ?
#
loop_
_entity_poly.entity_id
_entity_poly.type
_entity_poly.pdbx_seq_one_letter_code
_entity_poly.pdbx_strand_id
1 'polypeptide(L)'
;SGEALVENLLSGIKVLPYVYYYNYGKTTTPILHYCVFKSNLENQIVRETEYFEDIAAAYNTFKQYGCKVQKESLIVDCANGVGANKLRELINCVYDLNYITIKNDGSDGELNYLCGADYVKIYQKSPENFEYTALDKCASFDGDADRIICFYKNELGSEIILDGDYISILYMYYIKKILSTFQHNLRCGFIHANYSNSATSTFAKANGFKTVCSKTGVKYLHAEAVKFDIGIYFEANGHGTALFGSCTKEFLAAIKSEDSNYKSAKKLLALSDVINKVNEDFSYILI
;
A
#
# COMPACT_ATOMS: atom_id res chain seq x y z
N SER A 1 -3.71 0.79 26.78
CA SER A 1 -5.18 0.91 26.72
C SER A 1 -5.85 -0.12 25.80
N GLY A 2 -5.20 -0.57 24.72
CA GLY A 2 -5.81 -1.47 23.72
C GLY A 2 -6.49 -2.73 24.29
N GLU A 3 -5.80 -3.48 25.16
CA GLU A 3 -6.36 -4.71 25.77
C GLU A 3 -7.65 -4.44 26.55
N ALA A 4 -7.64 -3.42 27.42
CA ALA A 4 -8.83 -3.02 28.17
C ALA A 4 -9.99 -2.53 27.27
N LEU A 5 -9.70 -1.83 26.17
CA LEU A 5 -10.73 -1.42 25.21
C LEU A 5 -11.34 -2.61 24.48
N VAL A 6 -10.52 -3.60 24.10
CA VAL A 6 -10.99 -4.85 23.50
C VAL A 6 -11.87 -5.62 24.49
N GLU A 7 -11.47 -5.73 25.76
CA GLU A 7 -12.28 -6.38 26.79
C GLU A 7 -13.65 -5.71 26.99
N ASN A 8 -13.68 -4.37 27.01
CA ASN A 8 -14.92 -3.61 27.09
C ASN A 8 -15.81 -3.83 25.85
N LEU A 9 -15.23 -3.82 24.65
CA LEU A 9 -15.95 -4.13 23.41
C LEU A 9 -16.55 -5.54 23.44
N LEU A 10 -15.74 -6.54 23.81
CA LEU A 10 -16.19 -7.93 23.89
C LEU A 10 -17.30 -8.11 24.94
N SER A 11 -17.24 -7.37 26.05
CA SER A 11 -18.31 -7.35 27.05
C SER A 11 -19.62 -6.81 26.49
N GLY A 12 -19.55 -5.75 25.66
CA GLY A 12 -20.71 -5.23 24.94
C GLY A 12 -21.26 -6.17 23.87
N ILE A 13 -20.40 -6.89 23.14
CA ILE A 13 -20.85 -7.87 22.13
C ILE A 13 -21.56 -9.06 22.79
N LYS A 14 -21.04 -9.56 23.93
CA LYS A 14 -21.58 -10.73 24.64
C LYS A 14 -23.01 -10.55 25.15
N VAL A 15 -23.50 -9.31 25.31
CA VAL A 15 -24.90 -9.07 25.73
C VAL A 15 -25.87 -9.08 24.55
N LEU A 16 -25.39 -9.07 23.30
CA LEU A 16 -26.23 -9.08 22.11
C LEU A 16 -26.53 -10.53 21.68
N PRO A 17 -27.80 -10.95 21.61
CA PRO A 17 -28.15 -12.28 21.14
C PRO A 17 -27.83 -12.44 19.65
N TYR A 18 -27.36 -13.62 19.26
CA TYR A 18 -27.05 -13.99 17.86
C TYR A 18 -25.95 -13.15 17.19
N VAL A 19 -25.10 -12.48 17.97
CA VAL A 19 -23.88 -11.82 17.47
C VAL A 19 -22.68 -12.70 17.76
N TYR A 20 -21.98 -13.10 16.71
CA TYR A 20 -20.73 -13.85 16.78
C TYR A 20 -19.56 -12.90 16.47
N TYR A 21 -18.41 -13.15 17.10
CA TYR A 21 -17.21 -12.37 16.87
C TYR A 21 -16.01 -13.28 16.68
N TYR A 22 -15.02 -12.77 15.94
CA TYR A 22 -13.70 -13.35 15.82
C TYR A 22 -12.68 -12.27 16.18
N ASN A 23 -11.76 -12.59 17.08
CA ASN A 23 -10.73 -11.65 17.53
C ASN A 23 -9.41 -11.96 16.80
N TYR A 24 -8.99 -11.06 15.92
CA TYR A 24 -7.72 -11.15 15.19
C TYR A 24 -6.50 -10.78 16.04
N GLY A 25 -6.69 -10.26 17.26
CA GLY A 25 -5.60 -9.84 18.12
C GLY A 25 -4.91 -8.58 17.59
N LYS A 26 -3.58 -8.53 17.71
CA LYS A 26 -2.77 -7.39 17.23
C LYS A 26 -2.45 -7.58 15.75
N THR A 27 -3.06 -6.74 14.92
CA THR A 27 -2.90 -6.74 13.47
C THR A 27 -2.88 -5.30 12.94
N THR A 28 -2.47 -5.10 11.69
CA THR A 28 -2.51 -3.77 11.08
C THR A 28 -3.94 -3.42 10.66
N THR A 29 -4.24 -2.12 10.58
CA THR A 29 -5.55 -1.66 10.08
C THR A 29 -5.89 -2.27 8.71
N PRO A 30 -4.94 -2.32 7.75
CA PRO A 30 -5.18 -2.95 6.45
C PRO A 30 -5.48 -4.46 6.52
N ILE A 31 -4.73 -5.23 7.32
CA ILE A 31 -4.96 -6.68 7.43
C ILE A 31 -6.34 -6.96 8.05
N LEU A 32 -6.81 -6.13 9.00
CA LEU A 32 -8.17 -6.26 9.53
C LEU A 32 -9.22 -5.98 8.44
N HIS A 33 -9.02 -4.93 7.64
CA HIS A 33 -9.90 -4.61 6.50
C HIS A 33 -9.94 -5.75 5.48
N TYR A 34 -8.80 -6.37 5.16
CA TYR A 34 -8.73 -7.57 4.31
C TYR A 34 -9.64 -8.68 4.82
N CYS A 35 -9.44 -9.04 6.10
CA CYS A 35 -10.11 -10.17 6.71
C CYS A 35 -11.61 -9.94 6.74
N VAL A 36 -12.07 -8.73 7.08
CA VAL A 36 -13.49 -8.37 7.06
C VAL A 36 -14.06 -8.42 5.64
N PHE A 37 -13.38 -7.85 4.66
CA PHE A 37 -13.85 -7.84 3.26
C PHE A 37 -13.97 -9.27 2.71
N LYS A 38 -12.89 -10.06 2.79
CA LYS A 38 -12.86 -11.42 2.24
C LYS A 38 -13.81 -12.35 2.99
N SER A 39 -13.98 -12.17 4.31
CA SER A 39 -14.95 -12.96 5.08
C SER A 39 -16.39 -12.72 4.64
N ASN A 40 -16.74 -11.47 4.32
CA ASN A 40 -18.08 -11.15 3.79
C ASN A 40 -18.28 -11.68 2.37
N LEU A 41 -17.23 -11.65 1.54
CA LEU A 41 -17.28 -12.17 0.18
C LEU A 41 -17.47 -13.70 0.15
N GLU A 42 -16.77 -14.42 1.02
CA GLU A 42 -16.78 -15.88 1.08
C GLU A 42 -17.84 -16.45 2.04
N ASN A 43 -18.50 -15.58 2.80
CA ASN A 43 -19.45 -15.95 3.85
C ASN A 43 -18.86 -16.93 4.89
N GLN A 44 -17.59 -16.74 5.24
CA GLN A 44 -16.85 -17.52 6.24
C GLN A 44 -15.74 -16.67 6.88
N ILE A 45 -15.24 -17.05 8.07
CA ILE A 45 -14.14 -16.31 8.72
C ILE A 45 -12.82 -16.62 8.00
N VAL A 46 -12.20 -15.59 7.44
CA VAL A 46 -10.88 -15.64 6.83
C VAL A 46 -9.81 -15.46 7.90
N ARG A 47 -8.76 -16.28 7.85
CA ARG A 47 -7.63 -16.17 8.79
C ARG A 47 -6.63 -15.13 8.30
N GLU A 48 -5.94 -14.51 9.24
CA GLU A 48 -4.88 -13.55 8.92
C GLU A 48 -3.77 -14.15 8.04
N THR A 49 -3.42 -15.44 8.20
CA THR A 49 -2.38 -16.08 7.37
C THR A 49 -2.72 -16.05 5.88
N GLU A 50 -4.01 -16.08 5.54
CA GLU A 50 -4.48 -16.04 4.17
C GLU A 50 -4.22 -14.70 3.50
N TYR A 51 -3.96 -13.63 4.27
CA TYR A 51 -3.50 -12.35 3.73
C TYR A 51 -2.09 -12.49 3.13
N PHE A 52 -1.16 -13.05 3.91
CA PHE A 52 0.22 -13.23 3.48
C PHE A 52 0.36 -14.23 2.34
N GLU A 53 -0.40 -15.33 2.39
CA GLU A 53 -0.48 -16.32 1.31
C GLU A 53 -0.94 -15.68 0.00
N ASP A 54 -2.00 -14.88 0.08
CA ASP A 54 -2.59 -14.19 -1.04
C ASP A 54 -1.66 -13.14 -1.67
N ILE A 55 -0.94 -12.38 -0.84
CA ILE A 55 0.05 -11.41 -1.31
C ILE A 55 1.25 -12.12 -1.93
N ALA A 56 1.76 -13.17 -1.29
CA ALA A 56 2.87 -13.94 -1.83
C ALA A 56 2.51 -14.53 -3.20
N ALA A 57 1.29 -15.05 -3.37
CA ALA A 57 0.79 -15.55 -4.64
C ALA A 57 0.69 -14.44 -5.70
N ALA A 58 0.15 -13.26 -5.35
CA ALA A 58 0.05 -12.12 -6.26
C ALA A 58 1.43 -11.61 -6.69
N TYR A 59 2.36 -11.45 -5.74
CA TYR A 59 3.73 -11.04 -5.99
C TYR A 59 4.49 -12.03 -6.89
N ASN A 60 4.37 -13.34 -6.63
CA ASN A 60 4.97 -14.36 -7.47
C ASN A 60 4.41 -14.33 -8.89
N THR A 61 3.10 -14.14 -9.05
CA THR A 61 2.46 -13.99 -10.36
C THR A 61 2.99 -12.73 -11.07
N PHE A 62 3.08 -11.60 -10.38
CA PHE A 62 3.59 -10.35 -10.93
C PHE A 62 5.04 -10.47 -11.43
N LYS A 63 5.91 -11.16 -10.68
CA LYS A 63 7.30 -11.46 -11.12
C LYS A 63 7.35 -12.30 -12.38
N GLN A 64 6.51 -13.34 -12.50
CA GLN A 64 6.48 -14.22 -13.67
C GLN A 64 6.24 -13.45 -14.97
N TYR A 65 5.50 -12.34 -14.92
CA TYR A 65 5.25 -11.46 -16.07
C TYR A 65 6.28 -10.34 -16.26
N GLY A 66 7.50 -10.53 -15.75
CA GLY A 66 8.66 -9.69 -16.09
C GLY A 66 8.89 -8.52 -15.16
N CYS A 67 8.65 -8.69 -13.85
CA CYS A 67 9.23 -7.82 -12.83
C CYS A 67 10.59 -8.41 -12.41
N LYS A 68 11.67 -7.64 -12.58
CA LYS A 68 12.96 -7.96 -11.98
C LYS A 68 13.05 -7.23 -10.65
N VAL A 69 13.06 -8.00 -9.57
CA VAL A 69 13.25 -7.47 -8.22
C VAL A 69 14.71 -7.03 -8.11
N GLN A 70 14.93 -5.73 -7.96
CA GLN A 70 16.25 -5.22 -7.61
C GLN A 70 16.45 -5.45 -6.11
N LYS A 71 17.39 -6.32 -5.76
CA LYS A 71 17.76 -6.62 -4.37
C LYS A 71 18.67 -5.53 -3.82
N GLU A 72 18.15 -4.32 -3.77
CA GLU A 72 18.81 -3.19 -3.12
C GLU A 72 18.32 -3.11 -1.68
N SER A 73 19.21 -2.79 -0.75
CA SER A 73 18.86 -2.67 0.67
C SER A 73 17.70 -1.69 0.85
N LEU A 74 16.68 -2.12 1.61
CA LEU A 74 15.56 -1.28 2.02
C LEU A 74 15.47 -1.29 3.53
N ILE A 75 15.58 -0.13 4.17
CA ILE A 75 15.51 0.00 5.62
C ILE A 75 14.13 0.57 5.98
N VAL A 76 13.38 -0.16 6.80
CA VAL A 76 11.98 0.18 7.12
C VAL A 76 11.86 0.51 8.60
N ASP A 77 11.56 1.76 8.89
CA ASP A 77 11.09 2.24 10.18
C ASP A 77 9.63 1.80 10.39
N CYS A 78 9.39 0.94 11.38
CA CYS A 78 8.05 0.44 11.70
C CYS A 78 7.37 1.20 12.84
N ALA A 79 7.88 2.39 13.21
CA ALA A 79 7.30 3.31 14.18
C ALA A 79 7.05 2.72 15.58
N ASN A 80 7.75 1.64 15.94
CA ASN A 80 7.47 0.81 17.11
C ASN A 80 6.01 0.29 17.17
N GLY A 81 5.38 0.17 15.99
CA GLY A 81 4.00 -0.18 15.79
C GLY A 81 3.77 -1.65 15.43
N VAL A 82 2.50 -2.00 15.24
CA VAL A 82 2.09 -3.38 14.91
C VAL A 82 2.62 -3.84 13.54
N GLY A 83 2.95 -2.90 12.65
CA GLY A 83 3.48 -3.17 11.32
C GLY A 83 4.81 -3.94 11.31
N ALA A 84 5.64 -3.81 12.35
CA ALA A 84 6.94 -4.47 12.42
C ALA A 84 6.84 -6.00 12.37
N ASN A 85 5.94 -6.56 13.19
CA ASN A 85 5.73 -8.01 13.23
C ASN A 85 5.10 -8.52 11.94
N LYS A 86 4.16 -7.77 11.35
CA LYS A 86 3.48 -8.17 10.12
C LYS A 86 4.37 -8.06 8.88
N LEU A 87 5.27 -7.07 8.82
CA LEU A 87 6.31 -7.02 7.81
C LEU A 87 7.26 -8.22 7.93
N ARG A 88 7.63 -8.62 9.16
CA ARG A 88 8.47 -9.81 9.38
C ARG A 88 7.78 -11.10 8.91
N GLU A 89 6.48 -11.25 9.18
CA GLU A 89 5.68 -12.36 8.65
C GLU A 89 5.65 -12.36 7.11
N LEU A 90 5.45 -11.20 6.48
CA LEU A 90 5.47 -11.06 5.03
C LEU A 90 6.83 -11.42 4.41
N ILE A 91 7.94 -10.99 5.02
CA ILE A 91 9.31 -11.34 4.59
C ILE A 91 9.52 -12.86 4.63
N ASN A 92 9.00 -13.54 5.65
CA ASN A 92 9.08 -15.00 5.75
C ASN A 92 8.26 -15.70 4.65
N CYS A 93 7.13 -15.14 4.26
CA CYS A 93 6.29 -15.67 3.17
C CYS A 93 6.86 -15.34 1.77
N VAL A 94 7.60 -14.25 1.63
CA VAL A 94 8.14 -13.75 0.36
C VAL A 94 9.65 -13.59 0.48
N TYR A 95 10.40 -14.70 0.29
CA TYR A 95 11.86 -14.74 0.44
C TYR A 95 12.63 -13.67 -0.35
N ASP A 96 12.07 -13.19 -1.46
CA ASP A 96 12.70 -12.10 -2.23
C ASP A 96 12.81 -10.79 -1.46
N LEU A 97 12.08 -10.62 -0.35
CA LEU A 97 12.11 -9.43 0.52
C LEU A 97 13.18 -9.52 1.62
N ASN A 98 14.05 -10.53 1.60
CA ASN A 98 15.09 -10.71 2.61
C ASN A 98 16.16 -9.61 2.65
N TYR A 99 16.14 -8.68 1.69
CA TYR A 99 16.97 -7.46 1.69
C TYR A 99 16.39 -6.35 2.59
N ILE A 100 15.19 -6.53 3.13
CA ILE A 100 14.54 -5.56 4.02
C ILE A 100 15.12 -5.66 5.42
N THR A 101 15.57 -4.53 5.95
CA THR A 101 15.99 -4.37 7.35
C THR A 101 14.91 -3.63 8.12
N ILE A 102 14.35 -4.26 9.15
CA ILE A 102 13.36 -3.64 10.03
C ILE A 102 14.07 -2.88 11.16
N LYS A 103 13.65 -1.64 11.41
CA LYS A 103 14.04 -0.81 12.56
C LYS A 103 12.80 -0.27 13.28
N ASN A 104 12.99 0.19 14.52
CA ASN A 104 11.92 0.67 15.40
C ASN A 104 10.78 -0.35 15.43
N ASP A 105 11.08 -1.57 15.89
CA ASP A 105 10.20 -2.72 15.79
C ASP A 105 9.31 -2.94 17.03
N GLY A 106 9.39 -2.02 18.00
CA GLY A 106 8.63 -2.05 19.24
C GLY A 106 9.31 -2.82 20.38
N SER A 107 10.56 -3.25 20.20
CA SER A 107 11.31 -3.94 21.26
C SER A 107 11.86 -3.02 22.35
N ASP A 108 12.31 -1.82 21.99
CA ASP A 108 12.97 -0.87 22.90
C ASP A 108 12.49 0.59 22.77
N GLY A 109 11.57 0.88 21.83
CA GLY A 109 11.07 2.22 21.55
C GLY A 109 9.58 2.43 21.83
N GLU A 110 9.18 3.68 21.94
CA GLU A 110 7.78 4.09 22.11
C GLU A 110 7.08 4.29 20.74
N LEU A 111 5.79 3.94 20.69
CA LEU A 111 4.95 4.04 19.49
C LEU A 111 4.95 5.47 18.94
N ASN A 112 5.35 5.64 17.68
CA ASN A 112 5.44 6.92 16.96
C ASN A 112 6.31 8.00 17.65
N TYR A 113 7.15 7.63 18.62
CA TYR A 113 8.00 8.59 19.31
C TYR A 113 9.26 8.87 18.50
N LEU A 114 9.36 10.07 17.94
CA LEU A 114 10.49 10.54 17.11
C LEU A 114 10.81 9.61 15.91
N CYS A 115 9.81 8.85 15.47
CA CYS A 115 9.83 7.93 14.34
C CYS A 115 8.43 7.86 13.71
N GLY A 116 8.32 7.16 12.59
CA GLY A 116 7.08 6.92 11.87
C GLY A 116 6.79 7.91 10.74
N ALA A 117 5.87 7.52 9.87
CA ALA A 117 5.53 8.24 8.63
C ALA A 117 5.16 9.71 8.90
N ASP A 118 4.33 9.96 9.92
CA ASP A 118 3.93 11.32 10.30
C ASP A 118 5.13 12.16 10.79
N TYR A 119 6.05 11.58 11.55
CA TYR A 119 7.27 12.28 11.99
C TYR A 119 8.14 12.66 10.79
N VAL A 120 8.40 11.72 9.89
CA VAL A 120 9.20 11.95 8.68
C VAL A 120 8.55 13.02 7.81
N LYS A 121 7.22 12.96 7.61
CA LYS A 121 6.48 13.92 6.80
C LYS A 121 6.42 15.31 7.44
N ILE A 122 6.17 15.43 8.74
CA ILE A 122 6.00 16.74 9.40
C ILE A 122 7.35 17.44 9.56
N TYR A 123 8.37 16.72 10.01
CA TYR A 123 9.67 17.30 10.32
C TYR A 123 10.66 17.27 9.14
N GLN A 124 10.29 16.62 8.03
CA GLN A 124 11.09 16.53 6.80
C GLN A 124 12.52 16.01 7.07
N LYS A 125 12.62 15.00 7.94
CA LYS A 125 13.89 14.37 8.34
C LYS A 125 13.67 12.90 8.69
N SER A 126 14.75 12.13 8.69
CA SER A 126 14.73 10.73 9.12
C SER A 126 14.38 10.56 10.61
N PRO A 127 13.91 9.36 11.01
CA PRO A 127 13.66 9.03 12.41
C PRO A 127 14.91 9.23 13.29
N GLU A 128 14.71 9.47 14.58
CA GLU A 128 15.84 9.62 15.51
C GLU A 128 16.62 8.30 15.65
N ASN A 129 17.96 8.39 15.77
CA ASN A 129 18.88 7.24 15.84
C ASN A 129 18.75 6.25 14.67
N PHE A 130 18.21 6.69 13.53
CA PHE A 130 18.05 5.87 12.35
C PHE A 130 19.30 5.94 11.46
N GLU A 131 20.19 4.97 11.62
CA GLU A 131 21.44 4.90 10.84
C GLU A 131 21.22 4.36 9.42
N TYR A 132 21.70 5.09 8.41
CA TYR A 132 21.71 4.72 6.99
C TYR A 132 22.62 5.66 6.20
N THR A 133 23.06 5.22 5.02
CA THR A 133 24.02 5.91 4.15
C THR A 133 23.34 6.63 2.98
N ALA A 134 24.11 7.43 2.24
CA ALA A 134 23.59 8.10 1.05
C ALA A 134 23.07 7.07 0.03
N LEU A 135 21.92 7.38 -0.59
CA LEU A 135 21.23 6.54 -1.57
C LEU A 135 20.62 5.23 -1.02
N ASP A 136 20.77 4.93 0.28
CA ASP A 136 20.00 3.85 0.90
C ASP A 136 18.50 4.18 0.81
N LYS A 137 17.72 3.23 0.31
CA LYS A 137 16.28 3.36 0.24
C LYS A 137 15.71 3.15 1.62
N CYS A 138 14.93 4.10 2.09
CA CYS A 138 14.27 4.03 3.38
C CYS A 138 12.76 4.21 3.22
N ALA A 139 12.00 3.56 4.09
CA ALA A 139 10.57 3.77 4.24
C ALA A 139 10.22 3.86 5.72
N SER A 140 9.14 4.56 6.03
CA SER A 140 8.60 4.66 7.38
C SER A 140 7.09 4.43 7.33
N PHE A 141 6.62 3.50 8.15
CA PHE A 141 5.22 3.29 8.44
C PHE A 141 4.74 4.19 9.57
N ASP A 142 3.45 4.39 9.71
CA ASP A 142 2.87 4.83 10.98
C ASP A 142 2.50 3.65 11.88
N GLY A 143 1.97 3.95 13.07
CA GLY A 143 1.81 2.97 14.15
C GLY A 143 0.95 1.74 13.81
N ASP A 144 -0.06 1.90 12.96
CA ASP A 144 -0.95 0.83 12.47
C ASP A 144 -0.72 0.44 10.99
N ALA A 145 0.29 1.03 10.36
CA ALA A 145 0.81 0.73 9.03
C ALA A 145 -0.20 0.92 7.87
N ASP A 146 -1.04 1.95 7.93
CA ASP A 146 -1.89 2.38 6.81
C ASP A 146 -1.28 3.51 5.96
N ARG A 147 -0.21 4.14 6.47
CA ARG A 147 0.60 5.14 5.77
C ARG A 147 2.02 4.67 5.52
N ILE A 148 2.57 5.13 4.41
CA ILE A 148 4.00 4.97 4.11
C ILE A 148 4.60 6.28 3.60
N ILE A 149 5.79 6.62 4.09
CA ILE A 149 6.62 7.68 3.54
C ILE A 149 7.97 7.09 3.19
N CYS A 150 8.40 7.28 1.95
CA CYS A 150 9.73 6.89 1.51
C CYS A 150 10.69 8.07 1.65
N PHE A 151 11.97 7.80 1.89
CA PHE A 151 12.99 8.83 1.98
C PHE A 151 14.38 8.26 1.71
N TYR A 152 15.32 9.13 1.41
CA TYR A 152 16.74 8.79 1.28
C TYR A 152 17.61 10.05 1.44
N LYS A 153 18.91 9.85 1.66
CA LYS A 153 19.90 10.92 1.60
C LYS A 153 20.46 11.03 0.18
N ASN A 154 20.45 12.21 -0.40
CA ASN A 154 21.18 12.43 -1.65
C ASN A 154 22.71 12.34 -1.43
N GLU A 155 23.49 12.42 -2.51
CA GLU A 155 24.97 12.34 -2.45
C GLU A 155 25.60 13.46 -1.58
N LEU A 156 24.89 14.57 -1.37
CA LEU A 156 25.29 15.68 -0.51
C LEU A 156 24.87 15.50 0.95
N GLY A 157 24.24 14.36 1.29
CA GLY A 157 23.74 14.05 2.62
C GLY A 157 22.45 14.79 3.02
N SER A 158 21.80 15.49 2.08
CA SER A 158 20.52 16.16 2.33
C SER A 158 19.36 15.16 2.27
N GLU A 159 18.41 15.31 3.18
CA GLU A 159 17.22 14.47 3.22
C GLU A 159 16.24 14.79 2.09
N ILE A 160 15.85 13.75 1.37
CA ILE A 160 14.85 13.80 0.30
C ILE A 160 13.66 12.95 0.72
N ILE A 161 12.53 13.60 0.92
CA ILE A 161 11.27 12.93 1.30
C ILE A 161 10.44 12.67 0.04
N LEU A 162 10.02 11.42 -0.11
CA LEU A 162 9.17 10.91 -1.17
C LEU A 162 7.82 10.55 -0.55
N ASP A 163 6.97 11.56 -0.42
CA ASP A 163 5.67 11.43 0.23
C ASP A 163 4.60 10.78 -0.66
N GLY A 164 3.35 10.76 -0.20
CA GLY A 164 2.24 10.15 -0.94
C GLY A 164 2.03 10.71 -2.36
N ASP A 165 2.37 11.98 -2.61
CA ASP A 165 2.30 12.53 -3.97
C ASP A 165 3.36 11.88 -4.87
N TYR A 166 4.59 11.66 -4.38
CA TYR A 166 5.63 10.94 -5.13
C TYR A 166 5.25 9.48 -5.39
N ILE A 167 4.66 8.80 -4.39
CA ILE A 167 4.18 7.42 -4.55
C ILE A 167 3.10 7.36 -5.64
N SER A 168 2.18 8.33 -5.67
CA SER A 168 1.18 8.41 -6.74
C SER A 168 1.79 8.59 -8.13
N ILE A 169 2.88 9.36 -8.26
CA ILE A 169 3.62 9.53 -9.52
C ILE A 169 4.21 8.21 -9.96
N LEU A 170 4.82 7.45 -9.05
CA LEU A 170 5.40 6.14 -9.34
C LEU A 170 4.32 5.17 -9.86
N TYR A 171 3.17 5.13 -9.20
CA TYR A 171 2.03 4.30 -9.61
C TYR A 171 1.50 4.71 -11.00
N MET A 172 1.27 6.01 -11.21
CA MET A 172 0.81 6.54 -12.50
C MET A 172 1.80 6.22 -13.62
N TYR A 173 3.09 6.45 -13.39
CA TYR A 173 4.16 6.18 -14.35
C TYR A 173 4.21 4.71 -14.73
N TYR A 174 4.21 3.82 -13.73
CA TYR A 174 4.35 2.39 -13.97
C TYR A 174 3.12 1.80 -14.66
N ILE A 175 1.91 2.15 -14.22
CA ILE A 175 0.66 1.74 -14.87
C ILE A 175 0.61 2.26 -16.31
N LYS A 176 0.97 3.53 -16.54
CA LYS A 176 1.02 4.10 -17.89
C LYS A 176 1.98 3.35 -18.81
N LYS A 177 3.15 2.98 -18.32
CA LYS A 177 4.16 2.22 -19.07
C LYS A 177 3.64 0.84 -19.49
N ILE A 178 2.85 0.18 -18.65
CA ILE A 178 2.24 -1.10 -19.01
C ILE A 178 1.13 -0.88 -20.04
N LEU A 179 0.24 0.08 -19.79
CA LEU A 179 -0.89 0.41 -20.66
C LEU A 179 -0.46 0.87 -22.06
N SER A 180 0.69 1.55 -22.20
CA SER A 180 1.20 1.97 -23.52
C SER A 180 1.57 0.81 -24.45
N THR A 181 1.58 -0.42 -23.95
CA THR A 181 1.89 -1.60 -24.78
C THR A 181 0.69 -2.13 -25.57
N PHE A 182 -0.54 -1.71 -25.25
CA PHE A 182 -1.73 -2.16 -25.95
C PHE A 182 -2.81 -1.09 -26.07
N GLN A 183 -3.64 -1.19 -27.12
CA GLN A 183 -4.76 -0.28 -27.29
C GLN A 183 -5.85 -0.58 -26.27
N HIS A 184 -6.32 0.45 -25.57
CA HIS A 184 -7.37 0.34 -24.58
C HIS A 184 -8.19 1.64 -24.53
N ASN A 185 -9.42 1.53 -24.02
CA ASN A 185 -10.28 2.68 -23.72
C ASN A 185 -10.48 2.90 -22.21
N LEU A 186 -9.63 2.28 -21.38
CA LEU A 186 -9.68 2.42 -19.92
C LEU A 186 -9.52 3.87 -19.47
N ARG A 187 -10.49 4.34 -18.69
CA ARG A 187 -10.51 5.65 -18.05
C ARG A 187 -9.64 5.61 -16.80
N CYS A 188 -8.49 6.27 -16.87
CA CYS A 188 -7.56 6.37 -15.75
C CYS A 188 -7.76 7.71 -15.01
N GLY A 189 -7.87 7.68 -13.69
CA GLY A 189 -8.10 8.84 -12.84
C GLY A 189 -7.02 9.00 -11.77
N PHE A 190 -6.64 10.23 -11.48
CA PHE A 190 -5.84 10.62 -10.31
C PHE A 190 -6.66 11.54 -9.41
N ILE A 191 -6.89 11.10 -8.17
CA ILE A 191 -7.71 11.81 -7.20
C ILE A 191 -6.78 12.33 -6.11
N HIS A 192 -6.85 13.63 -5.83
CA HIS A 192 -5.96 14.28 -4.89
C HIS A 192 -6.70 15.28 -4.00
N ALA A 193 -6.12 15.58 -2.84
CA ALA A 193 -6.61 16.63 -1.95
C ALA A 193 -6.06 18.01 -2.33
N ASN A 194 -6.55 19.06 -1.67
CA ASN A 194 -6.12 20.45 -1.91
C ASN A 194 -4.65 20.73 -1.57
N TYR A 195 -4.04 19.94 -0.68
CA TYR A 195 -2.67 20.12 -0.23
C TYR A 195 -1.64 19.33 -1.06
N SER A 196 -2.09 18.56 -2.07
CA SER A 196 -1.19 17.89 -2.99
C SER A 196 -0.41 18.89 -3.84
N ASN A 197 0.85 18.57 -4.13
CA ASN A 197 1.71 19.35 -4.99
C ASN A 197 1.11 19.43 -6.42
N SER A 198 0.99 20.65 -6.96
CA SER A 198 0.41 20.86 -8.29
C SER A 198 1.23 20.20 -9.42
N ALA A 199 2.53 19.97 -9.20
CA ALA A 199 3.39 19.23 -10.13
C ALA A 199 2.88 17.79 -10.35
N THR A 200 2.34 17.15 -9.30
CA THR A 200 1.74 15.81 -9.36
C THR A 200 0.53 15.78 -10.29
N SER A 201 -0.39 16.75 -10.13
CA SER A 201 -1.55 16.88 -11.02
C SER A 201 -1.15 17.23 -12.46
N THR A 202 -0.06 17.98 -12.64
CA THR A 202 0.49 18.31 -13.96
C THR A 202 1.05 17.06 -14.64
N PHE A 203 1.82 16.25 -13.90
CA PHE A 203 2.33 14.96 -14.37
C PHE A 203 1.19 14.00 -14.75
N ALA A 204 0.15 13.91 -13.92
CA ALA A 204 -1.02 13.08 -14.17
C ALA A 204 -1.67 13.42 -15.53
N LYS A 205 -1.97 14.71 -15.76
CA LYS A 205 -2.57 15.19 -17.02
C LYS A 205 -1.68 14.88 -18.22
N ALA A 206 -0.38 15.12 -18.10
CA ALA A 206 0.58 14.85 -19.18
C ALA A 206 0.65 13.36 -19.56
N ASN A 207 0.32 12.46 -18.63
CA ASN A 207 0.31 11.01 -18.85
C ASN A 207 -1.08 10.44 -19.19
N GLY A 208 -2.08 11.30 -19.40
CA GLY A 208 -3.42 10.89 -19.82
C GLY A 208 -4.35 10.48 -18.68
N PHE A 209 -4.01 10.80 -17.43
CA PHE A 209 -4.91 10.63 -16.29
C PHE A 209 -5.83 11.84 -16.15
N LYS A 210 -7.11 11.61 -15.90
CA LYS A 210 -8.05 12.67 -15.51
C LYS A 210 -7.83 13.00 -14.05
N THR A 211 -7.65 14.28 -13.72
CA THR A 211 -7.44 14.72 -12.34
C THR A 211 -8.74 15.17 -11.68
N VAL A 212 -9.00 14.72 -10.47
CA VAL A 212 -10.14 15.17 -9.64
C VAL A 212 -9.60 15.65 -8.30
N CYS A 213 -9.92 16.89 -7.94
CA CYS A 213 -9.63 17.39 -6.60
C CYS A 213 -10.83 17.10 -5.69
N SER A 214 -10.61 16.37 -4.60
CA SER A 214 -11.63 15.95 -3.65
C SER A 214 -11.41 16.59 -2.27
N LYS A 215 -12.38 16.42 -1.38
CA LYS A 215 -12.21 16.78 0.04
C LYS A 215 -11.15 15.88 0.67
N THR A 216 -10.45 16.38 1.68
CA THR A 216 -9.49 15.63 2.48
C THR A 216 -10.15 14.43 3.18
N GLY A 217 -9.41 13.32 3.25
CA GLY A 217 -9.80 12.07 3.86
C GLY A 217 -10.14 11.00 2.84
N VAL A 218 -9.52 9.82 2.99
CA VAL A 218 -9.63 8.67 2.09
C VAL A 218 -11.04 8.30 1.66
N LYS A 219 -12.06 8.49 2.52
CA LYS A 219 -13.47 8.29 2.17
C LYS A 219 -13.89 9.07 0.91
N TYR A 220 -13.49 10.34 0.81
CA TYR A 220 -13.84 11.18 -0.33
C TYR A 220 -12.96 10.92 -1.54
N LEU A 221 -11.69 10.56 -1.33
CA LEU A 221 -10.79 10.22 -2.42
C LEU A 221 -11.23 8.89 -3.08
N HIS A 222 -11.50 7.87 -2.27
CA HIS A 222 -12.00 6.57 -2.70
C HIS A 222 -13.32 6.68 -3.49
N ALA A 223 -14.27 7.47 -3.00
CA ALA A 223 -15.57 7.67 -3.65
C ALA A 223 -15.46 8.27 -5.07
N GLU A 224 -14.41 9.06 -5.34
CA GLU A 224 -14.12 9.55 -6.69
C GLU A 224 -13.30 8.55 -7.51
N ALA A 225 -12.38 7.81 -6.86
CA ALA A 225 -11.52 6.83 -7.52
C ALA A 225 -12.31 5.67 -8.15
N VAL A 226 -13.37 5.18 -7.49
CA VAL A 226 -14.22 4.09 -8.01
C VAL A 226 -14.99 4.45 -9.30
N LYS A 227 -15.05 5.72 -9.68
CA LYS A 227 -15.72 6.16 -10.93
C LYS A 227 -14.88 5.91 -12.18
N PHE A 228 -13.61 5.56 -11.99
CA PHE A 228 -12.64 5.26 -13.04
C PHE A 228 -12.44 3.75 -13.19
N ASP A 229 -11.94 3.35 -14.35
CA ASP A 229 -11.56 1.96 -14.60
C ASP A 229 -10.28 1.62 -13.83
N ILE A 230 -9.36 2.60 -13.77
CA ILE A 230 -8.21 2.61 -12.86
C ILE A 230 -8.17 3.95 -12.13
N GLY A 231 -8.37 3.96 -10.82
CA GLY A 231 -8.37 5.17 -9.99
C GLY A 231 -7.23 5.15 -8.99
N ILE A 232 -6.33 6.12 -9.06
CA ILE A 232 -5.18 6.25 -8.15
C ILE A 232 -5.44 7.42 -7.22
N TYR A 233 -5.27 7.23 -5.91
CA TYR A 233 -5.40 8.30 -4.94
C TYR A 233 -4.39 8.15 -3.82
N PHE A 234 -3.74 9.26 -3.48
CA PHE A 234 -2.88 9.36 -2.31
C PHE A 234 -3.03 10.73 -1.68
N GLU A 235 -3.00 10.74 -0.36
CA GLU A 235 -2.81 11.92 0.47
C GLU A 235 -1.30 12.09 0.72
N ALA A 236 -0.82 13.33 0.75
CA ALA A 236 0.60 13.65 0.97
C ALA A 236 1.18 13.14 2.30
N ASN A 237 0.36 12.66 3.24
CA ASN A 237 0.80 11.96 4.44
C ASN A 237 1.17 10.48 4.21
N GLY A 238 1.03 9.98 2.97
CA GLY A 238 1.36 8.59 2.63
C GLY A 238 0.17 7.64 2.62
N HIS A 239 -1.04 8.12 2.92
CA HIS A 239 -2.26 7.31 2.90
C HIS A 239 -2.83 7.24 1.48
N GLY A 240 -3.00 6.05 0.89
CA GLY A 240 -3.62 5.94 -0.43
C GLY A 240 -3.54 4.57 -1.07
N THR A 241 -4.08 4.41 -2.27
CA THR A 241 -3.93 3.18 -3.05
C THR A 241 -4.27 3.42 -4.53
N ALA A 242 -4.21 2.37 -5.34
CA ALA A 242 -4.87 2.32 -6.64
C ALA A 242 -6.01 1.32 -6.62
N LEU A 243 -7.05 1.60 -7.40
CA LEU A 243 -8.22 0.76 -7.57
C LEU A 243 -8.34 0.38 -9.04
N PHE A 244 -8.77 -0.85 -9.30
CA PHE A 244 -9.06 -1.39 -10.62
C PHE A 244 -10.46 -1.96 -10.58
N GLY A 245 -11.33 -1.47 -11.45
CA GLY A 245 -12.72 -1.92 -11.54
C GLY A 245 -12.82 -3.40 -11.92
N SER A 246 -13.92 -4.07 -11.52
CA SER A 246 -14.18 -5.47 -11.86
C SER A 246 -14.15 -5.70 -13.37
N CYS A 247 -14.81 -4.85 -14.16
CA CYS A 247 -14.78 -4.93 -15.62
C CYS A 247 -13.37 -4.77 -16.20
N THR A 248 -12.49 -3.98 -15.56
CA THR A 248 -11.09 -3.85 -15.95
C THR A 248 -10.34 -5.16 -15.70
N LYS A 249 -10.53 -5.78 -14.53
CA LYS A 249 -9.92 -7.09 -14.22
C LYS A 249 -10.41 -8.17 -15.18
N GLU A 250 -11.71 -8.23 -15.47
CA GLU A 250 -12.30 -9.15 -16.45
C GLU A 250 -11.74 -8.94 -17.86
N PHE A 251 -11.63 -7.69 -18.31
CA PHE A 251 -11.02 -7.35 -19.58
C PHE A 251 -9.57 -7.85 -19.67
N LEU A 252 -8.74 -7.57 -18.66
CA LEU A 252 -7.34 -8.03 -18.61
C LEU A 252 -7.24 -9.56 -18.53
N ALA A 253 -8.19 -10.22 -17.85
CA ALA A 253 -8.26 -11.66 -17.76
C ALA A 253 -8.63 -12.31 -19.11
N ALA A 254 -9.49 -11.67 -19.90
CA ALA A 254 -9.97 -12.18 -21.18
C ALA A 254 -8.92 -12.13 -22.32
N ILE A 255 -7.85 -11.34 -22.18
CA ILE A 255 -6.76 -11.30 -23.16
C ILE A 255 -6.06 -12.67 -23.20
N LYS A 256 -6.06 -13.29 -24.39
CA LYS A 256 -5.57 -14.65 -24.63
C LYS A 256 -4.07 -14.67 -24.94
N SER A 257 -3.44 -15.84 -24.77
CA SER A 257 -1.99 -16.05 -24.93
C SER A 257 -1.45 -15.73 -26.32
N GLU A 258 -2.28 -15.79 -27.35
CA GLU A 258 -1.91 -15.48 -28.73
C GLU A 258 -1.79 -13.97 -28.99
N ASP A 259 -2.36 -13.14 -28.11
CA ASP A 259 -2.28 -11.69 -28.22
C ASP A 259 -0.87 -11.21 -27.81
N SER A 260 -0.26 -10.33 -28.63
CA SER A 260 1.05 -9.73 -28.34
C SER A 260 1.09 -9.02 -26.98
N ASN A 261 -0.07 -8.58 -26.50
CA ASN A 261 -0.25 -7.82 -25.28
C ASN A 261 -0.51 -8.68 -24.05
N TYR A 262 -0.64 -10.00 -24.22
CA TYR A 262 -0.94 -10.95 -23.15
C TYR A 262 -0.07 -10.74 -21.92
N LYS A 263 1.25 -10.65 -22.11
CA LYS A 263 2.19 -10.47 -20.98
C LYS A 263 1.93 -9.18 -20.20
N SER A 264 1.72 -8.06 -20.89
CA SER A 264 1.43 -6.78 -20.25
C SER A 264 0.08 -6.78 -19.54
N ALA A 265 -0.93 -7.39 -20.15
CA ALA A 265 -2.26 -7.51 -19.56
C ALA A 265 -2.23 -8.35 -18.27
N LYS A 266 -1.56 -9.51 -18.29
CA LYS A 266 -1.38 -10.35 -17.10
C LYS A 266 -0.51 -9.69 -16.06
N LYS A 267 0.51 -8.92 -16.47
CA LYS A 267 1.33 -8.11 -15.56
C LYS A 267 0.49 -7.06 -14.83
N LEU A 268 -0.38 -6.35 -15.55
CA LEU A 268 -1.26 -5.34 -14.96
C LEU A 268 -2.31 -5.96 -14.03
N LEU A 269 -2.87 -7.11 -14.43
CA LEU A 269 -3.80 -7.86 -13.59
C LEU A 269 -3.13 -8.31 -12.29
N ALA A 270 -1.93 -8.90 -12.38
CA ALA A 270 -1.16 -9.31 -11.21
C ALA A 270 -0.78 -8.13 -10.32
N LEU A 271 -0.41 -6.98 -10.91
CA LEU A 271 -0.18 -5.74 -10.16
C LEU A 271 -1.44 -5.31 -9.38
N SER A 272 -2.61 -5.39 -10.02
CA SER A 272 -3.88 -5.06 -9.35
C SER A 272 -4.22 -6.00 -8.20
N ASP A 273 -3.69 -7.22 -8.20
CA ASP A 273 -3.86 -8.18 -7.10
C ASP A 273 -2.81 -7.99 -5.99
N VAL A 274 -1.68 -7.32 -6.28
CA VAL A 274 -0.75 -6.87 -5.24
C VAL A 274 -1.29 -5.61 -4.56
N ILE A 275 -1.84 -4.66 -5.33
CA ILE A 275 -2.33 -3.36 -4.81
C ILE A 275 -3.72 -3.47 -4.19
N ASN A 276 -4.72 -4.03 -4.89
CA ASN A 276 -6.13 -3.89 -4.50
C ASN A 276 -6.63 -4.98 -3.52
N LYS A 277 -5.76 -5.85 -2.98
CA LYS A 277 -6.25 -6.90 -2.08
C LYS A 277 -6.83 -6.33 -0.79
N VAL A 278 -6.41 -5.11 -0.43
CA VAL A 278 -7.07 -4.25 0.55
C VAL A 278 -6.91 -2.81 0.10
N ASN A 279 -7.83 -1.93 0.48
CA ASN A 279 -7.50 -0.52 0.54
C ASN A 279 -6.29 -0.36 1.49
N GLU A 280 -5.21 0.25 0.97
CA GLU A 280 -4.11 0.85 1.74
C GLU A 280 -3.28 -0.16 2.55
N ASP A 281 -2.15 -0.69 2.07
CA ASP A 281 -1.42 -1.78 2.79
C ASP A 281 0.06 -1.93 2.40
N PHE A 282 0.80 -2.86 3.01
CA PHE A 282 2.20 -3.26 2.72
C PHE A 282 2.54 -3.44 1.24
N SER A 283 1.54 -3.55 0.36
CA SER A 283 1.67 -3.51 -1.10
C SER A 283 2.62 -2.43 -1.63
N TYR A 284 2.76 -1.29 -0.95
CA TYR A 284 3.69 -0.23 -1.34
C TYR A 284 5.16 -0.67 -1.37
N ILE A 285 5.56 -1.61 -0.51
CA ILE A 285 6.94 -2.12 -0.42
C ILE A 285 7.23 -3.14 -1.53
N LEU A 286 6.19 -3.74 -2.11
CA LEU A 286 6.30 -4.86 -3.05
C LEU A 286 6.45 -4.42 -4.51
N ILE A 287 6.26 -3.14 -4.81
CA ILE A 287 6.13 -2.56 -6.16
C ILE A 287 7.25 -1.56 -6.40
#